data_AF-A0A7C8ZP47-F1
#
_entry.id   AF-A0A7C8ZP47-F1
#
_cell.length_a   1.000
_cell.length_b   1.000
_cell.length_c   1.000
_cell.angle_alpha   90.00
_cell.angle_beta   90.00
_cell.angle_gamma   90.00
#
_symmetry.space_group_name_H-M   'P 1'
#
loop_
_entity.id
_entity.type
_entity.pdbx_description
1 polymer ?
#
loop_
_entity_poly.entity_id
_entity_poly.type
_entity_poly.pdbx_seq_one_letter_code
_entity_poly.pdbx_strand_id
1 'polypeptide(L)'
;MAGLIGNTVLGNNDLKGDVGVAINEGRKFEGTRSETGEETEKDMAPAAGSSIHRSGSRPQLDVSGAAIQGNFEERDPTILLPNQSDDISHLALDIGGSLIKLIYFSRHEGKPVEDKRKLSLKQRFGITNGNRRNYPILGGRLHFVKFETSKINECLDFIKSKQLHCGGMNPRRWHSPSLPNENVVVKATGGGAYKFADLFKERLGVSLDKEDEMDCLVAGANFLLKAIRHEAFTHMEGQKDFVQIDQNDLFPYLLVNVGSGVSMIKVDGDGKFQRVSGTNVGGGTYWGLGKLLTKCNSFDELLELSQRGD
;
A
#
# COMPACT_ATOMS: atom_id res chain seq x y z
N MET A 1 -76.91 7.64 3.24
CA MET A 1 -76.63 6.62 2.22
C MET A 1 -75.60 5.67 2.82
N ALA A 2 -75.97 4.55 3.47
CA ALA A 2 -76.35 3.24 2.89
C ALA A 2 -75.28 2.74 1.89
N GLY A 3 -74.61 1.58 2.00
CA GLY A 3 -74.58 0.40 2.89
C GLY A 3 -73.33 -0.44 2.50
N LEU A 4 -72.68 -1.24 3.38
CA LEU A 4 -72.95 -2.68 3.66
C LEU A 4 -72.81 -3.57 2.38
N ILE A 5 -72.12 -4.72 2.26
CA ILE A 5 -71.66 -5.84 3.13
C ILE A 5 -70.69 -6.72 2.28
N GLY A 6 -69.79 -7.51 2.90
CA GLY A 6 -69.35 -8.77 2.27
C GLY A 6 -68.10 -9.46 2.82
N ASN A 7 -68.12 -9.91 4.08
CA ASN A 7 -67.21 -10.95 4.60
C ASN A 7 -67.76 -12.35 4.30
N THR A 8 -66.90 -13.32 4.00
CA THR A 8 -67.14 -14.73 4.38
C THR A 8 -65.82 -15.39 4.83
N VAL A 9 -65.94 -16.03 5.99
CA VAL A 9 -64.97 -16.78 6.79
C VAL A 9 -64.92 -18.25 6.35
N LEU A 10 -63.83 -18.96 6.69
CA LEU A 10 -63.70 -20.36 7.18
C LEU A 10 -62.30 -20.87 6.80
N GLY A 11 -61.47 -21.51 7.63
CA GLY A 11 -61.62 -22.03 8.99
C GLY A 11 -60.27 -22.62 9.46
N ASN A 12 -60.21 -22.85 10.78
CA ASN A 12 -59.07 -23.28 11.60
C ASN A 12 -58.38 -24.59 11.17
N ASN A 13 -57.13 -24.79 11.61
CA ASN A 13 -56.82 -25.85 12.59
C ASN A 13 -55.40 -25.72 13.19
N ASP A 14 -55.36 -25.99 14.49
CA ASP A 14 -54.26 -26.01 15.44
C ASP A 14 -53.10 -26.94 15.08
N LEU A 15 -51.91 -26.68 15.66
CA LEU A 15 -51.27 -27.63 16.59
C LEU A 15 -50.06 -27.00 17.32
N LYS A 16 -50.15 -27.10 18.66
CA LYS A 16 -49.14 -26.82 19.69
C LYS A 16 -47.92 -27.74 19.58
N GLY A 17 -46.79 -27.33 20.17
CA GLY A 17 -45.72 -28.25 20.59
C GLY A 17 -44.52 -27.54 21.22
N ASP A 18 -44.36 -27.74 22.52
CA ASP A 18 -43.45 -27.09 23.46
C ASP A 18 -41.93 -27.38 23.31
N VAL A 19 -41.17 -26.38 23.78
CA VAL A 19 -39.98 -26.39 24.67
C VAL A 19 -39.34 -27.75 25.03
N GLY A 20 -38.01 -27.82 24.92
CA GLY A 20 -37.18 -28.84 25.60
C GLY A 20 -35.68 -28.52 25.57
N VAL A 21 -35.19 -27.87 26.62
CA VAL A 21 -33.76 -27.75 26.96
C VAL A 21 -33.28 -29.10 27.53
N ALA A 22 -32.10 -29.57 27.12
CA ALA A 22 -31.36 -30.59 27.85
C ALA A 22 -29.85 -30.31 27.82
N ILE A 23 -29.35 -30.11 29.03
CA ILE A 23 -27.97 -29.89 29.46
C ILE A 23 -27.39 -31.28 29.71
N ASN A 24 -26.11 -31.52 29.45
CA ASN A 24 -25.44 -32.70 30.00
C ASN A 24 -23.99 -32.37 30.39
N GLU A 25 -23.77 -32.29 31.69
CA GLU A 25 -22.46 -32.23 32.34
C GLU A 25 -21.93 -33.64 32.66
N GLY A 26 -20.61 -33.81 32.52
CA GLY A 26 -19.78 -34.43 33.55
C GLY A 26 -19.65 -35.96 33.60
N ARG A 27 -18.42 -36.45 33.45
CA ARG A 27 -17.83 -37.44 34.38
C ARG A 27 -16.30 -37.36 34.41
N LYS A 28 -15.80 -37.17 35.64
CA LYS A 28 -14.41 -37.23 36.09
C LYS A 28 -13.89 -38.69 36.10
N PHE A 29 -12.57 -38.85 35.98
CA PHE A 29 -11.83 -39.93 36.62
C PHE A 29 -10.45 -39.41 37.10
N GLU A 30 -10.27 -39.35 38.42
CA GLU A 30 -9.00 -39.53 39.14
C GLU A 30 -8.73 -41.06 39.18
N GLY A 31 -7.55 -41.66 39.30
CA GLY A 31 -6.17 -41.26 39.57
C GLY A 31 -5.48 -42.51 40.15
N THR A 32 -4.23 -42.83 39.76
CA THR A 32 -3.38 -43.74 40.54
C THR A 32 -1.89 -43.44 40.32
N ARG A 33 -1.17 -43.25 41.44
CA ARG A 33 0.30 -43.12 41.58
C ARG A 33 0.93 -44.48 41.89
N SER A 34 2.18 -44.65 41.45
CA SER A 34 3.31 -45.34 42.11
C SER A 34 4.58 -44.95 41.32
N GLU A 35 5.50 -44.09 41.83
CA GLU A 35 6.67 -44.41 42.71
C GLU A 35 7.55 -45.53 42.10
N THR A 36 8.88 -45.46 41.88
CA THR A 36 10.01 -44.69 42.47
C THR A 36 11.30 -44.97 41.66
N GLY A 37 12.33 -44.09 41.78
CA GLY A 37 13.76 -44.34 41.47
C GLY A 37 14.36 -43.28 40.52
N GLU A 38 14.90 -42.16 41.03
CA GLU A 38 16.36 -41.88 41.27
C GLU A 38 17.21 -42.10 40.00
N GLU A 39 17.88 -41.11 39.39
CA GLU A 39 18.99 -40.33 39.94
C GLU A 39 19.17 -38.94 39.27
N THR A 40 19.98 -38.13 39.94
CA THR A 40 20.44 -36.76 39.75
C THR A 40 21.06 -36.38 38.39
N GLU A 41 20.84 -35.16 37.89
CA GLU A 41 21.93 -34.20 37.58
C GLU A 41 21.43 -32.82 37.12
N LYS A 42 21.98 -31.78 37.80
CA LYS A 42 22.36 -30.42 37.35
C LYS A 42 21.58 -29.74 36.21
N ASP A 43 21.06 -28.57 36.57
CA ASP A 43 20.67 -27.48 35.66
C ASP A 43 21.71 -27.23 34.55
N MET A 44 21.35 -27.61 33.33
CA MET A 44 21.94 -27.11 32.10
C MET A 44 20.81 -26.52 31.23
N ALA A 45 20.87 -25.21 31.03
CA ALA A 45 20.01 -24.50 30.10
C ALA A 45 20.09 -25.10 28.69
N PRO A 46 18.97 -25.31 27.96
CA PRO A 46 19.06 -25.72 26.57
C PRO A 46 19.37 -24.54 25.66
N ALA A 47 20.21 -24.85 24.69
CA ALA A 47 20.90 -24.00 23.75
C ALA A 47 19.99 -23.13 22.88
N ALA A 48 20.61 -22.03 22.45
CA ALA A 48 20.21 -21.14 21.37
C ALA A 48 19.45 -21.86 20.24
N GLY A 49 18.18 -21.48 20.09
CA GLY A 49 17.35 -21.84 18.94
C GLY A 49 17.98 -21.34 17.66
N SER A 50 18.09 -22.25 16.71
CA SER A 50 18.70 -22.13 15.40
C SER A 50 18.31 -20.84 14.67
N SER A 51 19.33 -20.09 14.26
CA SER A 51 19.21 -19.06 13.25
C SER A 51 18.60 -19.68 12.00
N ILE A 52 17.33 -19.38 11.74
CA ILE A 52 16.73 -19.61 10.43
C ILE A 52 17.61 -18.86 9.44
N HIS A 53 18.33 -19.61 8.63
CA HIS A 53 19.00 -19.12 7.43
C HIS A 53 17.95 -18.39 6.58
N ARG A 54 17.85 -17.06 6.73
CA ARG A 54 17.29 -16.20 5.69
C ARG A 54 18.21 -16.35 4.49
N SER A 55 17.68 -16.94 3.43
CA SER A 55 18.31 -16.96 2.11
C SER A 55 18.72 -15.55 1.69
N GLY A 56 19.81 -15.47 0.93
CA GLY A 56 20.61 -14.27 0.70
C GLY A 56 19.85 -13.01 0.24
N SER A 57 20.22 -11.89 0.87
CA SER A 57 20.20 -10.51 0.35
C SER A 57 19.12 -10.20 -0.69
N ARG A 58 17.86 -10.09 -0.25
CA ARG A 58 16.90 -9.29 -1.00
C ARG A 58 17.40 -7.84 -0.96
N PRO A 59 17.50 -7.13 -2.10
CA PRO A 59 17.85 -5.71 -2.14
C PRO A 59 17.06 -4.94 -1.08
N GLN A 60 17.76 -4.31 -0.14
CA GLN A 60 17.10 -3.49 0.87
C GLN A 60 17.00 -2.07 0.33
N LEU A 61 15.83 -1.46 0.53
CA LEU A 61 15.62 -0.05 0.19
C LEU A 61 16.46 0.81 1.14
N ASP A 62 17.44 1.54 0.60
CA ASP A 62 18.23 2.51 1.33
C ASP A 62 17.52 3.87 1.33
N VAL A 63 16.94 4.20 2.48
CA VAL A 63 16.25 5.46 2.73
C VAL A 63 17.15 6.54 3.34
N SER A 64 18.45 6.28 3.48
CA SER A 64 19.38 7.27 4.00
C SER A 64 19.45 8.47 3.04
N GLY A 65 19.18 9.67 3.59
CA GLY A 65 19.09 10.89 2.79
C GLY A 65 17.84 10.98 1.91
N ALA A 66 16.84 10.11 2.11
CA ALA A 66 15.59 10.18 1.37
C ALA A 66 14.90 11.53 1.58
N ALA A 67 14.38 12.10 0.50
CA ALA A 67 13.72 13.39 0.53
C ALA A 67 12.66 13.49 -0.56
N ILE A 68 11.59 14.21 -0.27
CA ILE A 68 10.60 14.58 -1.28
C ILE A 68 11.26 15.53 -2.28
N GLN A 69 11.27 15.14 -3.55
CA GLN A 69 11.79 15.90 -4.66
C GLN A 69 10.61 16.39 -5.53
N GLY A 70 10.34 17.68 -5.41
CA GLY A 70 9.32 18.42 -6.12
C GLY A 70 9.14 19.80 -5.46
N ASN A 71 8.54 20.75 -6.17
CA ASN A 71 8.07 21.97 -5.52
C ASN A 71 6.82 21.63 -4.68
N PHE A 72 6.51 22.42 -3.64
CA PHE A 72 5.31 22.20 -2.82
C PHE A 72 3.98 22.25 -3.61
N GLU A 73 4.01 22.74 -4.85
CA GLU A 73 2.86 22.81 -5.76
C GLU A 73 2.74 21.61 -6.71
N GLU A 74 3.72 20.72 -6.77
CA GLU A 74 3.66 19.52 -7.61
C GLU A 74 2.64 18.53 -7.02
N ARG A 75 1.64 18.10 -7.81
CA ARG A 75 0.52 17.26 -7.32
C ARG A 75 0.97 15.90 -6.79
N ASP A 76 1.99 15.30 -7.39
CA ASP A 76 2.46 13.94 -7.07
C ASP A 76 4.01 13.92 -7.06
N PRO A 77 4.67 14.52 -6.06
CA PRO A 77 6.12 14.64 -6.02
C PRO A 77 6.81 13.27 -5.84
N THR A 78 8.02 13.14 -6.36
CA THR A 78 8.80 11.91 -6.23
C THR A 78 9.54 11.84 -4.90
N ILE A 79 9.86 10.65 -4.40
CA ILE A 79 10.82 10.50 -3.29
C ILE A 79 12.17 10.15 -3.89
N LEU A 80 13.16 11.02 -3.67
CA LEU A 80 14.54 10.78 -4.01
C LEU A 80 15.17 9.82 -3.01
N LEU A 81 15.87 8.80 -3.51
CA LEU A 81 16.65 7.83 -2.75
C LEU A 81 18.11 7.92 -3.21
N PRO A 82 18.90 8.86 -2.65
CA PRO A 82 20.20 9.21 -3.21
C PRO A 82 21.28 8.14 -3.02
N ASN A 83 21.09 7.23 -2.06
CA ASN A 83 22.07 6.21 -1.71
C ASN A 83 21.68 4.80 -2.17
N GLN A 84 20.56 4.66 -2.89
CA GLN A 84 20.08 3.36 -3.36
C GLN A 84 21.06 2.69 -4.34
N SER A 85 21.78 1.66 -3.87
CA SER A 85 22.81 0.96 -4.63
C SER A 85 22.34 -0.29 -5.36
N ASP A 86 21.26 -0.91 -4.90
CA ASP A 86 20.75 -2.16 -5.47
C ASP A 86 19.71 -1.89 -6.55
N ASP A 87 19.70 -2.71 -7.60
CA ASP A 87 18.63 -2.66 -8.60
C ASP A 87 17.37 -3.21 -7.95
N ILE A 88 16.35 -2.36 -7.86
CA ILE A 88 15.08 -2.77 -7.29
C ILE A 88 14.00 -2.71 -8.36
N SER A 89 13.42 -3.87 -8.68
CA SER A 89 12.23 -3.98 -9.51
C SER A 89 10.98 -3.85 -8.64
N HIS A 90 10.69 -2.65 -8.16
CA HIS A 90 9.45 -2.37 -7.43
C HIS A 90 8.47 -1.65 -8.35
N LEU A 91 7.58 -2.42 -8.96
CA LEU A 91 6.25 -1.96 -9.34
C LEU A 91 5.29 -2.50 -8.28
N ALA A 92 4.51 -1.62 -7.67
CA ALA A 92 3.46 -1.98 -6.72
C ALA A 92 2.17 -1.24 -7.05
N LEU A 93 1.03 -1.89 -6.80
CA LEU A 93 -0.30 -1.39 -7.16
C LEU A 93 -1.23 -1.41 -5.93
N ASP A 94 -2.00 -0.35 -5.73
CA ASP A 94 -3.23 -0.37 -4.93
C ASP A 94 -4.40 -0.12 -5.89
N ILE A 95 -5.21 -1.14 -6.12
CA ILE A 95 -6.34 -1.08 -7.04
C ILE A 95 -7.62 -0.92 -6.22
N GLY A 96 -7.93 0.32 -5.85
CA GLY A 96 -9.15 0.67 -5.12
C GLY A 96 -10.40 0.70 -5.98
N GLY A 97 -11.56 0.92 -5.34
CA GLY A 97 -12.85 0.99 -6.03
C GLY A 97 -12.97 2.15 -7.03
N SER A 98 -12.35 3.30 -6.71
CA SER A 98 -12.42 4.51 -7.55
C SER A 98 -11.08 4.88 -8.20
N LEU A 99 -9.96 4.63 -7.52
CA LEU A 99 -8.62 5.00 -7.99
C LEU A 99 -7.67 3.80 -7.93
N ILE A 100 -6.81 3.71 -8.93
CA ILE A 100 -5.61 2.88 -8.96
C ILE A 100 -4.43 3.78 -8.57
N LYS A 101 -3.64 3.37 -7.58
CA LYS A 101 -2.38 4.02 -7.23
C LYS A 101 -1.24 3.07 -7.61
N LEU A 102 -0.24 3.61 -8.27
CA LEU A 102 0.90 2.88 -8.78
C LEU A 102 2.15 3.54 -8.23
N ILE A 103 2.99 2.74 -7.59
CA ILE A 103 4.32 3.16 -7.12
C ILE A 103 5.35 2.39 -7.94
N TYR A 104 6.32 3.12 -8.52
CA TYR A 104 7.43 2.48 -9.20
C TYR A 104 8.78 3.14 -8.92
N PHE A 105 9.84 2.33 -8.91
CA PHE A 105 11.20 2.82 -8.78
C PHE A 105 11.86 3.05 -10.14
N SER A 106 12.62 4.15 -10.28
CA SER A 106 13.50 4.40 -11.42
C SER A 106 14.90 4.78 -10.94
N ARG A 107 15.94 4.25 -11.57
CA ARG A 107 17.31 4.69 -11.31
C ARG A 107 17.62 6.05 -11.92
N HIS A 108 18.61 6.74 -11.35
CA HIS A 108 19.23 7.86 -12.05
C HIS A 108 19.92 7.33 -13.32
N GLU A 109 19.55 7.89 -14.47
CA GLU A 109 20.30 7.64 -15.70
C GLU A 109 21.71 8.22 -15.51
N GLY A 110 22.70 7.35 -15.46
CA GLY A 110 24.09 7.77 -15.59
C GLY A 110 24.23 8.49 -16.92
N LYS A 111 24.59 9.78 -16.92
CA LYS A 111 25.20 10.35 -18.12
C LYS A 111 26.40 9.45 -18.44
N PRO A 112 26.54 8.92 -19.66
CA PRO A 112 27.81 8.34 -20.03
C PRO A 112 28.84 9.43 -19.78
N VAL A 113 29.81 9.13 -18.91
CA VAL A 113 31.00 9.94 -18.79
C VAL A 113 31.58 9.97 -20.19
N GLU A 114 31.35 11.07 -20.92
CA GLU A 114 32.17 11.36 -22.09
C GLU A 114 33.60 11.33 -21.55
N ASP A 115 34.33 10.30 -21.94
CA ASP A 115 35.73 10.08 -21.60
C ASP A 115 36.48 11.33 -22.08
N LYS A 116 36.65 12.31 -21.17
CA LYS A 116 37.33 13.57 -21.44
C LYS A 116 38.85 13.34 -21.53
N ARG A 117 39.32 12.30 -22.20
CA ARG A 117 40.67 12.33 -22.80
C ARG A 117 40.78 13.34 -23.97
N LYS A 118 39.75 14.17 -24.17
CA LYS A 118 39.81 15.51 -24.82
C LYS A 118 39.85 16.67 -23.79
N LEU A 119 40.47 16.46 -22.63
CA LEU A 119 40.69 17.43 -21.55
C LEU A 119 41.60 18.62 -21.92
N SER A 120 42.17 18.71 -23.12
CA SER A 120 43.25 19.68 -23.40
C SER A 120 42.84 21.10 -23.81
N LEU A 121 41.55 21.42 -24.01
CA LEU A 121 41.15 22.74 -24.53
C LEU A 121 40.16 23.55 -23.66
N LYS A 122 39.43 22.92 -22.74
CA LYS A 122 38.40 23.61 -21.93
C LYS A 122 38.90 24.20 -20.62
N GLN A 123 40.17 24.02 -20.27
CA GLN A 123 40.78 24.58 -19.05
C GLN A 123 41.15 26.07 -19.19
N ARG A 124 40.93 26.70 -20.36
CA ARG A 124 41.36 28.09 -20.64
C ARG A 124 40.31 29.20 -20.44
N PHE A 125 39.03 28.89 -20.22
CA PHE A 125 38.00 29.94 -20.07
C PHE A 125 37.06 29.65 -18.89
N GLY A 126 37.57 29.90 -17.69
CA GLY A 126 36.87 29.68 -16.42
C GLY A 126 35.51 30.36 -16.35
N ILE A 127 34.45 29.55 -16.39
CA ILE A 127 33.09 29.97 -16.09
C ILE A 127 32.50 28.97 -15.09
N THR A 128 32.20 29.48 -13.90
CA THR A 128 31.54 28.84 -12.78
C THR A 128 30.09 28.50 -13.12
N ASN A 129 29.68 27.24 -13.00
CA ASN A 129 28.26 26.86 -13.11
C ASN A 129 27.75 26.33 -11.77
N GLY A 130 26.66 26.95 -11.32
CA GLY A 130 26.06 26.78 -10.00
C GLY A 130 25.49 25.39 -9.71
N ASN A 131 25.40 25.14 -8.40
CA ASN A 131 24.69 24.08 -7.66
C ASN A 131 23.85 23.07 -8.44
N ARG A 132 24.48 22.24 -9.28
CA ARG A 132 23.94 20.93 -9.64
C ARG A 132 24.52 19.94 -8.64
N ARG A 133 23.74 19.55 -7.62
CA ARG A 133 24.09 18.44 -6.74
C ARG A 133 24.29 17.21 -7.62
N ASN A 134 25.55 16.85 -7.87
CA ASN A 134 25.93 15.59 -8.50
C ASN A 134 25.59 14.50 -7.49
N TYR A 135 24.45 13.85 -7.67
CA TYR A 135 24.24 12.57 -7.02
C TYR A 135 25.26 11.59 -7.60
N PRO A 136 25.88 10.72 -6.78
CA PRO A 136 26.68 9.62 -7.31
C PRO A 136 25.84 8.83 -8.33
N ILE A 137 26.49 8.07 -9.20
CA ILE A 137 25.83 7.19 -10.19
C ILE A 137 24.92 6.13 -9.50
N LEU A 138 25.00 6.04 -8.17
CA LEU A 138 24.16 5.26 -7.26
C LEU A 138 22.96 6.12 -6.81
N GLY A 139 21.77 5.54 -6.80
CA GLY A 139 20.55 6.20 -6.38
C GLY A 139 19.39 6.06 -7.37
N GLY A 140 18.20 6.49 -6.93
CA GLY A 140 17.01 6.50 -7.76
C GLY A 140 15.86 7.26 -7.14
N ARG A 141 14.67 7.05 -7.68
CA ARG A 141 13.45 7.77 -7.32
C ARG A 141 12.27 6.82 -7.23
N LEU A 142 11.46 6.98 -6.19
CA LEU A 142 10.11 6.42 -6.14
C LEU A 142 9.14 7.43 -6.75
N HIS A 143 8.37 6.94 -7.72
CA HIS A 143 7.33 7.69 -8.41
C HIS A 143 5.96 7.25 -7.92
N PHE A 144 5.07 8.22 -7.78
CA PHE A 144 3.67 8.01 -7.41
C PHE A 144 2.80 8.43 -8.59
N VAL A 145 1.95 7.52 -9.05
CA VAL A 145 1.06 7.77 -10.18
C VAL A 145 -0.33 7.26 -9.82
N LYS A 146 -1.37 7.99 -10.22
CA LYS A 146 -2.76 7.59 -10.01
C LYS A 146 -3.56 7.59 -11.30
N PHE A 147 -4.51 6.67 -11.38
CA PHE A 147 -5.47 6.54 -12.48
C PHE A 147 -6.87 6.33 -11.90
N GLU A 148 -7.92 6.72 -12.63
CA GLU A 148 -9.28 6.30 -12.30
C GLU A 148 -9.43 4.79 -12.56
N THR A 149 -10.03 4.05 -11.64
CA THR A 149 -10.25 2.59 -11.80
C THR A 149 -11.13 2.28 -13.01
N SER A 150 -12.05 3.17 -13.37
CA SER A 150 -12.85 3.09 -14.61
C SER A 150 -11.99 3.17 -15.88
N LYS A 151 -10.80 3.79 -15.81
CA LYS A 151 -9.84 3.97 -16.90
C LYS A 151 -8.63 3.04 -16.76
N ILE A 152 -8.84 1.83 -16.24
CA ILE A 152 -7.77 0.83 -16.02
C ILE A 152 -6.88 0.60 -17.24
N ASN A 153 -7.40 0.72 -18.46
CA ASN A 153 -6.59 0.60 -19.69
C ASN A 153 -5.46 1.64 -19.76
N GLU A 154 -5.68 2.88 -19.31
CA GLU A 154 -4.64 3.91 -19.27
C GLU A 154 -3.50 3.52 -18.32
N CYS A 155 -3.82 2.89 -17.19
CA CYS A 155 -2.83 2.34 -16.26
C CYS A 155 -2.02 1.21 -16.91
N LEU A 156 -2.68 0.27 -17.61
CA LEU A 156 -2.01 -0.82 -18.31
C LEU A 156 -1.09 -0.30 -19.43
N ASP A 157 -1.57 0.67 -20.21
CA ASP A 157 -0.80 1.28 -21.28
C ASP A 157 0.40 2.07 -20.73
N PHE A 158 0.24 2.74 -19.58
CA PHE A 158 1.34 3.37 -18.86
C PHE A 158 2.42 2.35 -18.45
N ILE A 159 2.03 1.27 -17.77
CA ILE A 159 2.94 0.18 -17.35
C ILE A 159 3.68 -0.40 -18.57
N LYS A 160 2.97 -0.58 -19.68
CA LYS A 160 3.53 -1.07 -20.93
C LYS A 160 4.55 -0.10 -21.53
N SER A 161 4.18 1.17 -21.64
CA SER A 161 5.02 2.23 -22.23
C SER A 161 6.34 2.43 -21.48
N LYS A 162 6.30 2.29 -20.15
CA LYS A 162 7.46 2.40 -19.26
C LYS A 162 8.22 1.08 -19.07
N GLN A 163 7.77 0.00 -19.72
CA GLN A 163 8.34 -1.35 -19.60
C GLN A 163 8.46 -1.84 -18.14
N LEU A 164 7.57 -1.36 -17.25
CA LEU A 164 7.62 -1.71 -15.82
C LEU A 164 7.25 -3.18 -15.57
N HIS A 165 6.54 -3.80 -16.53
CA HIS A 165 6.21 -5.22 -16.54
C HIS A 165 7.38 -6.12 -16.98
N CYS A 166 8.50 -5.56 -17.45
CA CYS A 166 9.66 -6.33 -17.94
C CYS A 166 10.75 -6.54 -16.88
N GLY A 167 10.49 -6.17 -15.62
CA GLY A 167 11.30 -6.52 -14.46
C GLY A 167 12.80 -6.26 -14.59
N GLY A 168 13.24 -5.00 -14.74
CA GLY A 168 14.63 -4.55 -14.47
C GLY A 168 15.80 -5.36 -15.07
N MET A 169 15.57 -6.25 -16.03
CA MET A 169 16.57 -7.17 -16.54
C MET A 169 17.41 -6.43 -17.58
N ASN A 170 18.69 -6.19 -17.28
CA ASN A 170 19.64 -5.61 -18.22
C ASN A 170 19.55 -6.27 -19.61
N PRO A 171 19.40 -5.51 -20.71
CA PRO A 171 19.45 -6.04 -22.08
C PRO A 171 20.85 -6.55 -22.50
N ARG A 172 21.75 -6.86 -21.56
CA ARG A 172 23.07 -7.44 -21.81
C ARG A 172 23.22 -8.89 -21.33
N ARG A 173 22.17 -9.51 -20.78
CA ARG A 173 22.19 -10.92 -20.37
C ARG A 173 21.67 -11.90 -21.46
N TRP A 174 21.69 -11.48 -22.73
CA TRP A 174 21.23 -12.24 -23.91
C TRP A 174 22.18 -13.36 -24.38
N HIS A 175 22.89 -14.04 -23.47
CA HIS A 175 23.73 -15.18 -23.86
C HIS A 175 23.55 -16.43 -23.00
N SER A 176 22.49 -16.51 -22.18
CA SER A 176 22.04 -17.79 -21.66
C SER A 176 20.60 -18.04 -22.10
N PRO A 177 20.27 -19.21 -22.70
CA PRO A 177 18.90 -19.54 -23.07
C PRO A 177 18.12 -19.88 -21.80
N SER A 178 17.77 -18.88 -21.00
CA SER A 178 16.85 -19.02 -19.87
C SER A 178 15.41 -19.02 -20.38
N LEU A 179 14.62 -19.95 -19.84
CA LEU A 179 13.29 -20.35 -20.30
C LEU A 179 12.31 -19.18 -20.53
N PRO A 180 11.37 -19.29 -21.48
CA PRO A 180 10.44 -18.20 -21.86
C PRO A 180 9.41 -17.77 -20.80
N ASN A 181 9.47 -18.31 -19.57
CA ASN A 181 8.33 -18.35 -18.63
C ASN A 181 8.68 -17.91 -17.20
N GLU A 182 9.53 -16.91 -17.00
CA GLU A 182 9.49 -16.20 -15.71
C GLU A 182 8.31 -15.23 -15.75
N ASN A 183 7.13 -15.70 -15.29
CA ASN A 183 5.98 -14.84 -15.08
C ASN A 183 6.39 -13.72 -14.14
N VAL A 184 6.39 -12.48 -14.64
CA VAL A 184 6.67 -11.31 -13.81
C VAL A 184 5.55 -11.18 -12.78
N VAL A 185 5.94 -11.15 -11.51
CA VAL A 185 5.01 -11.05 -10.38
C VAL A 185 5.02 -9.62 -9.85
N VAL A 186 3.86 -8.98 -9.81
CA VAL A 186 3.68 -7.62 -9.28
C VAL A 186 2.86 -7.67 -8.01
N LYS A 187 3.36 -7.04 -6.94
CA LYS A 187 2.60 -6.92 -5.69
C LYS A 187 1.45 -5.94 -5.88
N ALA A 188 0.25 -6.37 -5.52
CA ALA A 188 -0.96 -5.58 -5.62
C ALA A 188 -1.82 -5.73 -4.38
N THR A 189 -2.46 -4.65 -3.96
CA THR A 189 -3.44 -4.63 -2.88
C THR A 189 -4.74 -3.96 -3.33
N GLY A 190 -5.71 -3.89 -2.43
CA GLY A 190 -7.07 -3.40 -2.69
C GLY A 190 -7.95 -4.43 -3.39
N GLY A 191 -9.27 -4.27 -3.26
CA GLY A 191 -10.24 -5.21 -3.84
C GLY A 191 -10.13 -5.41 -5.37
N GLY A 192 -9.60 -4.41 -6.09
CA GLY A 192 -9.34 -4.49 -7.51
C GLY A 192 -8.21 -5.46 -7.90
N ALA A 193 -7.28 -5.78 -7.00
CA ALA A 193 -6.24 -6.78 -7.23
C ALA A 193 -6.84 -8.18 -7.50
N TYR A 194 -8.02 -8.48 -6.94
CA TYR A 194 -8.78 -9.68 -7.26
C TYR A 194 -9.55 -9.53 -8.55
N LYS A 195 -10.31 -8.43 -8.68
CA LYS A 195 -11.22 -8.19 -9.81
C LYS A 195 -10.51 -8.14 -11.17
N PHE A 196 -9.29 -7.60 -11.21
CA PHE A 196 -8.58 -7.32 -12.45
C PHE A 196 -7.35 -8.23 -12.67
N ALA A 197 -7.16 -9.28 -11.87
CA ALA A 197 -6.01 -10.17 -11.97
C ALA A 197 -5.84 -10.76 -13.38
N ASP A 198 -6.92 -11.28 -13.96
CA ASP A 198 -6.88 -11.89 -15.30
C ASP A 198 -6.56 -10.86 -16.38
N LEU A 199 -7.10 -9.64 -16.26
CA LEU A 199 -6.82 -8.56 -17.21
C LEU A 199 -5.33 -8.18 -17.23
N PHE A 200 -4.67 -8.11 -16.07
CA PHE A 200 -3.22 -7.87 -15.99
C PHE A 200 -2.43 -9.01 -16.61
N LYS A 201 -2.85 -10.26 -16.39
CA LYS A 201 -2.23 -11.44 -16.98
C LYS A 201 -2.36 -11.46 -18.49
N GLU A 202 -3.54 -11.17 -19.02
CA GLU A 202 -3.82 -11.15 -20.47
C GLU A 202 -3.12 -9.99 -21.19
N ARG A 203 -3.13 -8.79 -20.61
CA ARG A 203 -2.64 -7.57 -21.29
C ARG A 203 -1.15 -7.33 -21.13
N LEU A 204 -0.56 -7.78 -20.02
CA LEU A 204 0.84 -7.51 -19.67
C LEU A 204 1.66 -8.79 -19.43
N GLY A 205 1.04 -9.97 -19.37
CA GLY A 205 1.74 -11.21 -18.99
C GLY A 205 2.15 -11.26 -17.52
N VAL A 206 1.58 -10.39 -16.69
CA VAL A 206 1.95 -10.22 -15.28
C VAL A 206 0.97 -10.95 -14.37
N SER A 207 1.49 -11.65 -13.36
CA SER A 207 0.66 -12.21 -12.28
C SER A 207 0.63 -11.25 -11.10
N LEU A 208 -0.56 -10.97 -10.56
CA LEU A 208 -0.70 -10.15 -9.36
C LEU A 208 -0.53 -11.01 -8.10
N ASP A 209 0.48 -10.70 -7.30
CA ASP A 209 0.67 -11.22 -5.94
C ASP A 209 -0.09 -10.31 -4.97
N LYS A 210 -1.10 -10.88 -4.32
CA LYS A 210 -2.11 -10.10 -3.60
C LYS A 210 -1.70 -9.94 -2.15
N GLU A 211 -1.70 -8.70 -1.69
CA GLU A 211 -1.36 -8.31 -0.32
C GLU A 211 -2.60 -7.72 0.37
N ASP A 212 -2.70 -7.90 1.69
CA ASP A 212 -3.81 -7.34 2.48
C ASP A 212 -3.79 -5.80 2.47
N GLU A 213 -4.97 -5.21 2.29
CA GLU A 213 -5.12 -3.75 2.15
C GLU A 213 -4.73 -3.00 3.41
N MET A 214 -5.06 -3.55 4.59
CA MET A 214 -4.79 -2.90 5.86
C MET A 214 -3.32 -3.04 6.25
N ASP A 215 -2.72 -4.22 6.03
CA ASP A 215 -1.29 -4.44 6.21
C ASP A 215 -0.47 -3.48 5.34
N CYS A 216 -0.77 -3.38 4.03
CA CYS A 216 -0.09 -2.46 3.12
C CYS A 216 -0.26 -1.00 3.53
N LEU A 217 -1.47 -0.60 3.91
CA LEU A 217 -1.77 0.76 4.33
C LEU A 217 -0.98 1.17 5.58
N VAL A 218 -0.99 0.33 6.62
CA VAL A 218 -0.28 0.62 7.88
C VAL A 218 1.23 0.57 7.67
N ALA A 219 1.74 -0.41 6.93
CA ALA A 219 3.16 -0.50 6.62
C ALA A 219 3.66 0.70 5.80
N GLY A 220 2.88 1.14 4.79
CA GLY A 220 3.20 2.31 3.98
C GLY A 220 3.16 3.61 4.77
N ALA A 221 2.16 3.80 5.63
CA ALA A 221 2.07 4.95 6.52
C ALA A 221 3.27 5.00 7.49
N ASN A 222 3.57 3.89 8.16
CA ASN A 222 4.74 3.80 9.05
C ASN A 222 6.06 4.08 8.31
N PHE A 223 6.21 3.57 7.09
CA PHE A 223 7.38 3.84 6.25
C PHE A 223 7.53 5.34 6.00
N LEU A 224 6.46 5.99 5.55
CA LEU A 224 6.44 7.42 5.24
C LEU A 224 6.75 8.28 6.47
N LEU A 225 6.06 8.03 7.59
CA LEU A 225 6.24 8.80 8.83
C LEU A 225 7.63 8.62 9.48
N LYS A 226 8.27 7.44 9.30
CA LYS A 226 9.60 7.16 9.87
C LYS A 226 10.73 7.61 8.95
N ALA A 227 10.62 7.34 7.65
CA ALA A 227 11.73 7.45 6.72
C ALA A 227 11.80 8.80 6.01
N ILE A 228 10.66 9.49 5.82
CA ILE A 228 10.58 10.67 4.96
C ILE A 228 10.35 11.92 5.80
N ARG A 229 11.26 12.89 5.67
CA ARG A 229 11.14 14.20 6.32
C ARG A 229 10.08 15.06 5.63
N HIS A 230 9.40 15.89 6.40
CA HIS A 230 8.34 16.80 5.92
C HIS A 230 7.20 16.08 5.18
N GLU A 231 6.93 14.83 5.54
CA GLU A 231 5.80 14.08 5.00
C GLU A 231 4.50 14.41 5.77
N ALA A 232 4.58 14.47 7.10
CA ALA A 232 3.45 14.83 7.95
C ALA A 232 3.36 16.36 8.14
N PHE A 233 2.14 16.88 8.18
CA PHE A 233 1.87 18.29 8.45
C PHE A 233 0.51 18.48 9.13
N THR A 234 0.38 19.56 9.88
CA THR A 234 -0.91 20.08 10.37
C THR A 234 -1.36 21.25 9.50
N HIS A 235 -2.68 21.38 9.32
CA HIS A 235 -3.28 22.52 8.65
C HIS A 235 -4.33 23.15 9.55
N MET A 236 -4.03 24.34 10.09
CA MET A 236 -4.94 25.09 10.96
C MET A 236 -5.02 26.54 10.49
N GLU A 237 -6.22 27.10 10.38
CA GLU A 237 -6.44 28.51 10.01
C GLU A 237 -5.71 28.94 8.70
N GLY A 238 -5.60 28.04 7.73
CA GLY A 238 -4.90 28.30 6.47
C GLY A 238 -3.36 28.17 6.54
N GLN A 239 -2.80 27.93 7.73
CA GLN A 239 -1.36 27.71 7.92
C GLN A 239 -1.02 26.22 7.86
N LYS A 240 0.04 25.90 7.09
CA LYS A 240 0.56 24.55 6.93
C LYS A 240 1.91 24.43 7.65
N ASP A 241 1.95 23.61 8.69
CA ASP A 241 3.14 23.37 9.49
C ASP A 241 3.57 21.91 9.39
N PHE A 242 4.79 21.67 8.89
CA PHE A 242 5.34 20.32 8.82
C PHE A 242 5.73 19.81 10.20
N VAL A 243 5.35 18.57 10.50
CA VAL A 243 5.63 17.92 11.77
C VAL A 243 6.67 16.83 11.54
N GLN A 244 7.81 16.96 12.19
CA GLN A 244 8.79 15.88 12.25
C GLN A 244 8.49 15.03 13.47
N ILE A 245 7.94 13.84 13.25
CA ILE A 245 7.57 12.91 14.32
C ILE A 245 8.84 12.20 14.81
N ASP A 246 9.06 12.17 16.13
CA ASP A 246 10.10 11.32 16.72
C ASP A 246 9.69 9.86 16.54
N GLN A 247 10.58 9.05 15.99
CA GLN A 247 10.33 7.62 15.78
C GLN A 247 10.06 6.87 17.09
N ASN A 248 10.59 7.36 18.22
CA ASN A 248 10.35 6.79 19.54
C ASN A 248 8.96 7.10 20.10
N ASP A 249 8.27 8.11 19.55
CA ASP A 249 6.96 8.61 20.01
C ASP A 249 5.88 8.53 18.92
N LEU A 250 6.14 7.73 17.87
CA LEU A 250 5.19 7.58 16.76
C LEU A 250 3.90 6.88 17.17
N PHE A 251 3.98 5.93 18.11
CA PHE A 251 2.86 5.07 18.49
C PHE A 251 2.38 5.38 19.91
N PRO A 252 1.07 5.22 20.20
CA PRO A 252 0.02 4.82 19.27
C PRO A 252 -0.53 5.99 18.45
N TYR A 253 -1.13 5.70 17.30
CA TYR A 253 -1.89 6.69 16.53
C TYR A 253 -3.15 6.10 15.90
N LEU A 254 -4.08 6.99 15.52
CA LEU A 254 -5.29 6.63 14.78
C LEU A 254 -5.11 6.99 13.31
N LEU A 255 -5.10 5.97 12.44
CA LEU A 255 -5.10 6.15 11.00
C LEU A 255 -6.54 6.18 10.48
N VAL A 256 -6.96 7.33 9.95
CA VAL A 256 -8.27 7.49 9.30
C VAL A 256 -8.05 7.54 7.80
N ASN A 257 -8.28 6.42 7.12
CA ASN A 257 -8.15 6.33 5.67
C ASN A 257 -9.49 6.66 4.99
N VAL A 258 -9.54 7.78 4.28
CA VAL A 258 -10.72 8.28 3.57
C VAL A 258 -10.59 7.98 2.08
N GLY A 259 -11.25 6.93 1.63
CA GLY A 259 -11.39 6.54 0.22
C GLY A 259 -12.84 6.65 -0.24
N SER A 260 -13.32 5.65 -1.00
CA SER A 260 -14.75 5.56 -1.36
C SER A 260 -15.63 5.48 -0.11
N GLY A 261 -15.21 4.69 0.88
CA GLY A 261 -15.68 4.73 2.27
C GLY A 261 -14.57 5.22 3.21
N VAL A 262 -14.74 5.04 4.53
CA VAL A 262 -13.75 5.42 5.54
C VAL A 262 -13.41 4.23 6.42
N SER A 263 -12.12 4.03 6.68
CA SER A 263 -11.62 3.04 7.65
C SER A 263 -10.85 3.75 8.75
N MET A 264 -11.14 3.40 10.01
CA MET A 264 -10.45 3.93 11.18
C MET A 264 -9.68 2.81 11.85
N ILE A 265 -8.37 2.96 11.93
CA ILE A 265 -7.44 1.90 12.35
C ILE A 265 -6.60 2.45 13.51
N LYS A 266 -6.64 1.76 14.65
CA LYS A 266 -5.73 2.03 15.76
C LYS A 266 -4.43 1.30 15.49
N VAL A 267 -3.31 2.03 15.45
CA VAL A 267 -1.97 1.49 15.23
C VAL A 267 -1.19 1.61 16.54
N ASP A 268 -0.88 0.46 17.13
CA ASP A 268 -0.18 0.34 18.41
C ASP A 268 1.32 0.08 18.23
N GLY A 269 1.76 -0.26 17.02
CA GLY A 269 3.17 -0.51 16.67
C GLY A 269 3.33 -1.16 15.30
N ASP A 270 4.57 -1.48 14.93
CA ASP A 270 4.85 -2.21 13.69
C ASP A 270 4.17 -3.60 13.70
N GLY A 271 3.33 -3.86 12.70
CA GLY A 271 2.54 -5.10 12.60
C GLY A 271 1.50 -5.26 13.71
N LYS A 272 1.26 -4.23 14.54
CA LYS A 272 0.29 -4.25 15.64
C LYS A 272 -0.75 -3.17 15.42
N PHE A 273 -1.88 -3.55 14.83
CA PHE A 273 -2.97 -2.63 14.56
C PHE A 273 -4.31 -3.37 14.52
N GLN A 274 -5.39 -2.62 14.64
CA GLN A 274 -6.74 -3.15 14.50
C GLN A 274 -7.67 -2.10 13.89
N ARG A 275 -8.57 -2.54 13.02
CA ARG A 275 -9.67 -1.69 12.53
C ARG A 275 -10.67 -1.51 13.67
N VAL A 276 -10.74 -0.28 14.19
CA VAL A 276 -11.64 0.05 15.31
C VAL A 276 -13.01 0.50 14.85
N SER A 277 -13.12 1.08 13.64
CA SER A 277 -14.38 1.54 13.08
C SER A 277 -14.29 1.77 11.58
N GLY A 278 -15.40 2.15 10.97
CA GLY A 278 -15.46 2.74 9.64
C GLY A 278 -16.88 3.13 9.27
N THR A 279 -17.00 3.85 8.16
CA THR A 279 -18.29 4.29 7.63
C THR A 279 -18.32 4.16 6.12
N ASN A 280 -19.50 3.87 5.58
CA ASN A 280 -19.73 3.89 4.13
C ASN A 280 -19.92 5.32 3.60
N VAL A 281 -20.01 6.32 4.48
CA VAL A 281 -20.08 7.74 4.14
C VAL A 281 -18.66 8.30 3.99
N GLY A 282 -18.11 8.19 2.78
CA GLY A 282 -16.77 8.65 2.45
C GLY A 282 -16.73 9.53 1.20
N GLY A 283 -15.58 9.55 0.53
CA GLY A 283 -15.40 10.31 -0.71
C GLY A 283 -16.31 9.82 -1.84
N GLY A 284 -16.69 8.54 -1.84
CA GLY A 284 -17.63 7.98 -2.82
C GLY A 284 -19.05 8.51 -2.63
N THR A 285 -19.48 8.73 -1.39
CA THR A 285 -20.78 9.35 -1.07
C THR A 285 -20.78 10.82 -1.45
N TYR A 286 -19.74 11.56 -1.08
CA TYR A 286 -19.57 12.97 -1.47
C TYR A 286 -19.61 13.13 -2.99
N TRP A 287 -18.80 12.35 -3.71
CA TRP A 287 -18.75 12.40 -5.16
C TRP A 287 -20.06 11.96 -5.82
N GLY A 288 -20.64 10.84 -5.37
CA GLY A 288 -21.88 10.31 -5.93
C GLY A 288 -23.06 11.26 -5.78
N LEU A 289 -23.28 11.79 -4.57
CA LEU A 289 -24.34 12.76 -4.31
C LEU A 289 -24.07 14.09 -4.99
N GLY A 290 -22.84 14.60 -4.91
CA GLY A 290 -22.46 15.84 -5.57
C GLY A 290 -22.70 15.78 -7.07
N LYS A 291 -22.36 14.67 -7.72
CA LYS A 291 -22.64 14.47 -9.16
C LYS A 291 -24.15 14.40 -9.46
N LEU A 292 -24.96 13.82 -8.59
CA LEU A 292 -26.42 13.71 -8.80
C LEU A 292 -27.14 15.05 -8.58
N LEU A 293 -26.69 15.82 -7.59
CA LEU A 293 -27.34 17.05 -7.16
C LEU A 293 -26.81 18.30 -7.89
N THR A 294 -25.66 18.19 -8.55
CA THR A 294 -25.01 19.28 -9.27
C THR A 294 -24.78 18.89 -10.74
N LYS A 295 -24.16 19.78 -11.52
CA LYS A 295 -23.74 19.50 -12.90
C LYS A 295 -22.25 19.19 -13.01
N CYS A 296 -21.54 19.02 -11.89
CA CYS A 296 -20.11 18.77 -11.88
C CYS A 296 -19.78 17.41 -12.50
N ASN A 297 -18.76 17.38 -13.35
CA ASN A 297 -18.31 16.17 -14.06
C ASN A 297 -16.99 15.61 -13.52
N SER A 298 -16.33 16.36 -12.63
CA SER A 298 -15.11 15.95 -11.96
C SER A 298 -15.17 16.23 -10.45
N PHE A 299 -14.33 15.51 -9.69
CA PHE A 299 -14.17 15.72 -8.26
C PHE A 299 -13.64 17.13 -7.97
N ASP A 300 -12.70 17.63 -8.78
CA ASP A 300 -12.10 18.96 -8.66
C ASP A 300 -13.16 20.06 -8.88
N GLU A 301 -14.03 19.94 -9.89
CA GLU A 301 -15.14 20.89 -10.10
C GLU A 301 -16.10 20.93 -8.90
N LEU A 302 -16.40 19.78 -8.31
CA LEU A 302 -17.29 19.72 -7.14
C LEU A 302 -16.64 20.38 -5.92
N LEU A 303 -15.33 20.19 -5.73
CA LEU A 303 -14.57 20.86 -4.68
C LEU A 303 -14.55 22.39 -4.88
N GLU A 304 -14.29 22.86 -6.10
CA GLU A 304 -14.36 24.31 -6.42
C GLU A 304 -15.75 24.89 -6.19
N LEU A 305 -16.81 24.14 -6.52
CA LEU A 305 -18.19 24.55 -6.25
C LEU A 305 -18.45 24.65 -4.74
N SER A 306 -17.95 23.70 -3.94
CA SER A 306 -18.14 23.70 -2.48
C SER A 306 -17.50 24.91 -1.79
N GLN A 307 -16.40 25.44 -2.32
CA GLN A 307 -15.74 26.65 -1.79
C GLN A 307 -16.59 27.92 -1.95
N ARG A 308 -17.61 27.88 -2.81
CA ARG A 308 -18.54 28.98 -3.07
C ARG A 308 -19.91 28.75 -2.43
N GLY A 309 -20.07 27.64 -1.70
CA GLY A 309 -21.30 27.33 -0.95
C GLY A 309 -21.47 28.27 0.24
N ASP A 310 -22.72 28.39 0.70
CA ASP A 310 -23.12 29.04 1.95
C ASP A 310 -23.35 27.97 3.02
#